data_AF-A0A345HJ50-F1
#
_entry.id   AF-A0A345HJ50-F1
#
_cell.length_a   1.000
_cell.length_b   1.000
_cell.length_c   1.000
_cell.angle_alpha   90.00
_cell.angle_beta   90.00
_cell.angle_gamma   90.00
#
_symmetry.space_group_name_H-M   'P 1'
#
loop_
_entity.id
_entity.type
_entity.pdbx_description
1 polymer ?
#
loop_
_entity_poly.entity_id
_entity_poly.type
_entity_poly.pdbx_seq_one_letter_code
_entity_poly.pdbx_strand_id
1 'polypeptide(L)'
;MRRVLSATPGAPATPGTPAPESSAPSASHSAPDRLRTEFAFELPRGYVDDSGTVHRTGVMRLATARDELVPLRDDRVRENSAYLSVVLIARVVTRLGTVDDVHPGVIEDLFASDLAFLQDFYRRINSEGHTRAAVTCPSCQENFAVDLAGGSGGGRGSAAGGGGRPGES
;
A
#
# COMPACT_ATOMS: atom_id res chain seq x y z
N MET A 1 -46.91 40.78 76.44
CA MET A 1 -46.50 39.40 76.08
C MET A 1 -46.17 39.37 74.60
N ARG A 2 -44.89 39.39 74.19
CA ARG A 2 -44.49 39.13 72.80
C ARG A 2 -43.02 38.74 72.72
N ARG A 3 -42.77 37.77 71.84
CA ARG A 3 -41.62 36.87 71.70
C ARG A 3 -40.28 37.54 71.37
N VAL A 4 -39.23 36.84 71.79
CA VAL A 4 -37.80 37.00 71.48
C VAL A 4 -37.47 36.35 70.12
N LEU A 5 -36.58 36.96 69.33
CA LEU A 5 -35.81 36.39 68.21
C LEU A 5 -34.33 36.80 68.47
N SER A 6 -33.39 35.85 68.65
CA SER A 6 -32.50 35.24 67.62
C SER A 6 -31.63 36.27 66.87
N ALA A 7 -30.37 36.05 66.49
CA ALA A 7 -29.26 35.14 66.81
C ALA A 7 -28.08 35.65 65.93
N THR A 8 -26.84 35.64 66.42
CA THR A 8 -25.62 35.59 65.57
C THR A 8 -24.43 35.23 66.46
N PRO A 9 -23.53 34.34 66.00
CA PRO A 9 -22.28 34.86 65.43
C PRO A 9 -21.74 34.05 64.24
N GLY A 10 -20.86 34.69 63.46
CA GLY A 10 -20.24 34.11 62.27
C GLY A 10 -18.95 33.32 62.52
N ALA A 11 -18.47 32.69 61.46
CA ALA A 11 -17.11 32.17 61.28
C ALA A 11 -16.76 32.11 59.77
N PRO A 12 -15.46 32.09 59.41
CA PRO A 12 -14.96 32.70 58.17
C PRO A 12 -14.70 31.73 57.01
N ALA A 13 -14.34 32.36 55.87
CA ALA A 13 -14.16 31.84 54.53
C ALA A 13 -13.05 30.79 54.34
N THR A 14 -13.30 29.88 53.38
CA THR A 14 -12.34 28.98 52.75
C THR A 14 -12.28 29.31 51.25
N PRO A 15 -11.10 29.43 50.60
CA PRO A 15 -11.01 29.65 49.16
C PRO A 15 -10.85 28.34 48.38
N GLY A 16 -11.42 28.30 47.18
CA GLY A 16 -10.89 27.53 46.06
C GLY A 16 -11.58 26.19 45.75
N THR A 17 -12.60 26.24 44.88
CA THR A 17 -12.88 25.14 43.94
C THR A 17 -13.12 25.74 42.56
N PRO A 18 -12.28 25.46 41.55
CA PRO A 18 -12.52 25.91 40.19
C PRO A 18 -13.61 25.08 39.50
N ALA A 19 -14.08 25.65 38.40
CA ALA A 19 -15.25 25.33 37.58
C ALA A 19 -15.19 23.95 36.87
N PRO A 20 -16.25 23.54 36.14
CA PRO A 20 -16.51 22.16 35.76
C PRO A 20 -15.56 21.69 34.65
N GLU A 21 -14.94 20.52 34.84
CA GLU A 21 -14.17 19.88 33.78
C GLU A 21 -15.12 19.37 32.70
N SER A 22 -15.05 20.09 31.59
CA SER A 22 -15.64 19.83 30.30
C SER A 22 -15.50 18.36 29.90
N SER A 23 -16.62 17.72 29.63
CA SER A 23 -16.73 16.42 28.99
C SER A 23 -15.86 16.38 27.72
N ALA A 24 -14.71 15.70 27.80
CA ALA A 24 -13.94 15.38 26.61
C ALA A 24 -14.69 14.30 25.82
N PRO A 25 -14.83 14.44 24.48
CA PRO A 25 -15.38 13.37 23.66
C PRO A 25 -14.43 12.17 23.72
N SER A 26 -14.96 11.00 24.08
CA SER A 26 -14.28 9.72 23.90
C SER A 26 -13.84 9.61 22.45
N ALA A 27 -12.54 9.82 22.20
CA ALA A 27 -11.92 9.47 20.94
C ALA A 27 -11.99 7.94 20.83
N SER A 28 -13.00 7.47 20.09
CA SER A 28 -13.07 6.12 19.57
C SER A 28 -11.80 5.88 18.75
N HIS A 29 -10.82 5.22 19.37
CA HIS A 29 -9.67 4.68 18.67
C HIS A 29 -10.20 3.55 17.79
N SER A 30 -10.50 3.85 16.54
CA SER A 30 -10.73 2.83 15.51
C SER A 30 -9.52 1.89 15.53
N ALA A 31 -9.78 0.59 15.71
CA ALA A 31 -8.75 -0.43 15.73
C ALA A 31 -7.80 -0.25 14.53
N PRO A 32 -6.48 -0.43 14.71
CA PRO A 32 -5.53 -0.27 13.62
C PRO A 32 -5.91 -1.22 12.49
N ASP A 33 -6.05 -0.67 11.29
CA ASP A 33 -6.29 -1.43 10.08
C ASP A 33 -5.14 -2.44 9.91
N ARG A 34 -5.45 -3.74 10.01
CA ARG A 34 -4.42 -4.78 9.97
C ARG A 34 -3.93 -4.89 8.53
N LEU A 35 -2.67 -4.52 8.30
CA LEU A 35 -2.03 -4.67 6.98
C LEU A 35 -2.12 -6.14 6.53
N ARG A 36 -2.77 -6.37 5.39
CA ARG A 36 -2.78 -7.68 4.74
C ARG A 36 -1.48 -7.87 3.98
N THR A 37 -0.64 -8.79 4.45
CA THR A 37 0.67 -9.05 3.88
C THR A 37 0.71 -10.29 2.99
N GLU A 38 -0.36 -11.08 2.94
CA GLU A 38 -0.44 -12.35 2.21
C GLU A 38 -1.66 -12.40 1.28
N PHE A 39 -1.41 -12.93 0.07
CA PHE A 39 -2.36 -12.96 -1.03
C PHE A 39 -2.36 -14.35 -1.65
N ALA A 40 -3.54 -14.97 -1.67
CA ALA A 40 -3.73 -16.25 -2.33
C ALA A 40 -3.80 -16.06 -3.85
N PHE A 41 -3.27 -17.03 -4.59
CA PHE A 41 -3.35 -17.11 -6.04
C PHE A 41 -3.69 -18.53 -6.49
N GLU A 42 -4.10 -18.65 -7.76
CA GLU A 42 -4.31 -19.94 -8.42
C GLU A 42 -3.63 -19.92 -9.78
N LEU A 43 -2.77 -20.91 -10.03
CA LEU A 43 -2.04 -21.06 -11.28
C LEU A 43 -2.97 -21.58 -12.40
N PRO A 44 -2.91 -20.98 -13.61
CA PRO A 44 -3.67 -21.44 -14.78
C PRO A 44 -3.50 -22.92 -15.14
N ARG A 45 -2.28 -23.48 -15.05
CA ARG A 45 -2.03 -24.91 -15.30
C ARG A 45 -1.70 -25.66 -14.01
N GLY A 46 -0.75 -25.12 -13.25
CA GLY A 46 -0.27 -25.69 -11.99
C GLY A 46 1.16 -26.21 -12.09
N TYR A 47 1.84 -26.26 -10.95
CA TYR A 47 3.14 -26.90 -10.78
C TYR A 47 2.98 -28.41 -10.63
N VAL A 48 3.82 -29.19 -11.30
CA VAL A 48 3.86 -30.65 -11.14
C VAL A 48 5.12 -30.99 -10.36
N ASP A 49 4.97 -31.58 -9.18
CA ASP A 49 6.12 -32.01 -8.39
C ASP A 49 6.70 -33.36 -8.87
N ASP A 50 7.80 -33.78 -8.26
CA ASP A 50 8.48 -35.05 -8.55
C ASP A 50 7.59 -36.29 -8.33
N SER A 51 6.52 -36.17 -7.53
CA SER A 51 5.56 -37.24 -7.29
C SER A 51 4.44 -37.29 -8.33
N GLY A 52 4.40 -36.32 -9.25
CA GLY A 52 3.34 -36.13 -10.23
C GLY A 52 2.10 -35.43 -9.67
N THR A 53 2.17 -34.87 -8.46
CA THR A 53 1.06 -34.13 -7.87
C THR A 53 1.00 -32.72 -8.44
N VAL A 54 -0.20 -32.27 -8.81
CA VAL A 54 -0.44 -30.96 -9.41
C VAL A 54 -0.85 -29.95 -8.34
N HIS A 55 -0.03 -28.91 -8.13
CA HIS A 55 -0.27 -27.81 -7.20
C HIS A 55 -0.72 -26.56 -7.96
N ARG A 56 -1.96 -26.14 -7.73
CA ARG A 56 -2.52 -24.94 -8.39
C ARG A 56 -2.65 -23.75 -7.47
N THR A 57 -3.04 -23.97 -6.21
CA THR A 57 -3.26 -22.90 -5.26
C THR A 57 -1.97 -22.54 -4.56
N GLY A 58 -1.76 -21.27 -4.26
CA GLY A 58 -0.57 -20.83 -3.54
C GLY A 58 -0.79 -19.53 -2.78
N VAL A 59 0.20 -19.14 -2.00
CA VAL A 59 0.22 -17.89 -1.24
C VAL A 59 1.50 -17.14 -1.56
N MET A 60 1.35 -15.85 -1.86
CA MET A 60 2.46 -14.91 -2.03
C MET A 60 2.33 -13.81 -0.99
N ARG A 61 3.45 -13.46 -0.36
CA ARG A 61 3.53 -12.31 0.55
C ARG A 61 3.96 -11.05 -0.19
N LEU A 62 3.72 -9.89 0.42
CA LEU A 62 4.35 -8.64 -0.03
C LEU A 62 5.87 -8.77 0.00
N ALA A 63 6.50 -8.24 -1.04
CA ALA A 63 7.95 -8.15 -1.12
C ALA A 63 8.45 -7.11 -0.11
N THR A 64 9.56 -7.43 0.53
CA THR A 64 10.28 -6.44 1.34
C THR A 64 11.39 -5.81 0.51
N ALA A 65 11.86 -4.64 0.90
CA ALA A 65 13.04 -4.03 0.27
C ALA A 65 14.27 -4.97 0.28
N ARG A 66 14.37 -5.87 1.26
CA ARG A 66 15.41 -6.90 1.30
C ARG A 66 15.27 -7.91 0.17
N ASP A 67 14.04 -8.32 -0.14
CA ASP A 67 13.78 -9.26 -1.23
C ASP A 67 14.14 -8.67 -2.58
N GLU A 68 13.96 -7.36 -2.78
CA GLU A 68 14.34 -6.66 -4.01
C GLU A 68 15.86 -6.49 -4.16
N LEU A 69 16.58 -6.22 -3.07
CA LEU A 69 18.00 -5.84 -3.12
C LEU A 69 18.95 -7.03 -3.05
N VAL A 70 18.61 -8.08 -2.30
CA VAL A 70 19.52 -9.23 -2.11
C VAL A 70 19.83 -9.97 -3.42
N PRO A 71 18.85 -10.28 -4.30
CA PRO A 71 19.09 -11.00 -5.55
C PRO A 71 20.02 -10.27 -6.53
N LEU A 72 20.08 -8.93 -6.47
CA LEU A 72 20.95 -8.13 -7.35
C LEU A 72 22.44 -8.38 -7.13
N ARG A 73 22.80 -9.04 -6.01
CA ARG A 73 24.18 -9.43 -5.69
C ARG A 73 24.52 -10.85 -6.15
N ASP A 74 23.54 -11.62 -6.63
CA ASP A 74 23.75 -12.99 -7.10
C ASP A 74 24.42 -12.98 -8.48
N ASP A 75 25.51 -13.74 -8.65
CA ASP A 75 26.26 -13.79 -9.91
C ASP A 75 25.39 -14.29 -11.07
N ARG A 76 24.46 -15.23 -10.83
CA ARG A 76 23.52 -15.71 -11.87
C ARG A 76 22.62 -14.61 -12.38
N VAL A 77 22.18 -13.72 -11.49
CA VAL A 77 21.35 -12.55 -11.85
C VAL A 77 22.16 -11.49 -12.59
N ARG A 78 23.44 -11.32 -12.22
CA ARG A 78 24.34 -10.38 -12.90
C ARG A 78 24.67 -10.84 -14.33
N GLU A 79 24.83 -12.14 -14.52
CA GLU A 79 25.04 -12.74 -15.84
C GLU A 79 23.76 -12.74 -16.67
N ASN A 80 22.60 -12.96 -16.03
CA ASN A 80 21.30 -12.98 -16.69
C ASN A 80 20.25 -12.23 -15.87
N SER A 81 19.98 -10.97 -16.27
CA SER A 81 18.98 -10.13 -15.60
C SER A 81 17.56 -10.70 -15.65
N ALA A 82 17.24 -11.56 -16.63
CA ALA A 82 15.94 -12.24 -16.69
C ALA A 82 15.74 -13.25 -15.54
N TYR A 83 16.84 -13.73 -14.94
CA TYR A 83 16.81 -14.65 -13.81
C TYR A 83 16.36 -13.96 -12.50
N LEU A 84 16.46 -12.63 -12.42
CA LEU A 84 16.01 -11.86 -11.25
C LEU A 84 14.56 -12.17 -10.88
N SER A 85 13.67 -12.22 -11.88
CA SER A 85 12.24 -12.48 -11.66
C SER A 85 11.97 -13.83 -11.01
N VAL A 86 12.74 -14.86 -11.40
CA VAL A 86 12.63 -16.22 -10.84
C VAL A 86 13.02 -16.20 -9.36
N VAL A 87 14.16 -15.58 -9.05
CA VAL A 87 14.66 -15.48 -7.67
C VAL A 87 13.71 -14.66 -6.80
N LEU A 88 13.20 -13.54 -7.30
CA LEU A 88 12.24 -12.71 -6.56
C LEU A 88 10.97 -13.49 -6.23
N ILE A 89 10.36 -14.13 -7.24
CA ILE A 89 9.13 -14.91 -7.05
C ILE A 89 9.35 -16.04 -6.04
N ALA A 90 10.46 -16.77 -6.15
CA ALA A 90 10.78 -17.84 -5.21
C ALA A 90 10.85 -17.35 -3.75
N ARG A 91 11.32 -16.12 -3.51
CA ARG A 91 11.44 -15.57 -2.14
C ARG A 91 10.12 -15.13 -1.53
N VAL A 92 9.14 -14.78 -2.36
CA VAL A 92 7.87 -14.20 -1.90
C VAL A 92 6.70 -15.18 -1.97
N VAL A 93 6.80 -16.26 -2.73
CA VAL A 93 5.84 -17.37 -2.63
C VAL A 93 6.15 -18.14 -1.36
N THR A 94 5.20 -18.15 -0.42
CA THR A 94 5.36 -18.81 0.88
C THR A 94 4.84 -20.24 0.88
N ARG A 95 3.92 -20.56 -0.05
CA ARG A 95 3.38 -21.90 -0.22
C ARG A 95 2.83 -22.10 -1.63
N LEU A 96 3.00 -23.30 -2.18
CA LEU A 96 2.40 -23.73 -3.43
C LEU A 96 1.79 -25.13 -3.23
N GLY A 97 0.48 -25.20 -3.06
CA GLY A 97 -0.26 -26.41 -2.72
C GLY A 97 0.23 -26.97 -1.38
N THR A 98 0.87 -28.14 -1.42
CA THR A 98 1.49 -28.77 -0.24
C THR A 98 3.00 -28.51 -0.14
N VAL A 99 3.58 -27.72 -1.05
CA VAL A 99 4.99 -27.35 -1.05
C VAL A 99 5.18 -26.08 -0.24
N ASP A 100 5.80 -26.19 0.93
CA ASP A 100 6.13 -25.04 1.80
C ASP A 100 7.56 -24.51 1.54
N ASP A 101 8.48 -25.35 1.05
CA ASP A 101 9.85 -24.95 0.71
C ASP A 101 9.95 -24.56 -0.77
N VAL A 102 9.51 -23.34 -1.08
CA VAL A 102 9.57 -22.81 -2.44
C VAL A 102 10.92 -22.14 -2.70
N HIS A 103 11.72 -22.76 -3.56
CA HIS A 103 13.05 -22.26 -3.97
C HIS A 103 13.10 -22.00 -5.48
N PRO A 104 14.17 -21.36 -6.02
CA PRO A 104 14.24 -21.01 -7.44
C PRO A 104 13.99 -22.20 -8.40
N GLY A 105 14.50 -23.39 -8.08
CA GLY A 105 14.21 -24.62 -8.86
C GLY A 105 12.71 -24.90 -9.05
N VAL A 106 11.88 -24.78 -8.00
CA VAL A 106 10.42 -24.96 -8.12
C VAL A 106 9.81 -23.97 -9.11
N ILE A 107 10.31 -22.73 -9.13
CA ILE A 107 9.84 -21.68 -10.04
C ILE A 107 10.36 -21.90 -11.47
N GLU A 108 11.58 -22.45 -11.62
CA GLU A 108 12.16 -22.85 -12.91
C GLU A 108 11.36 -23.98 -13.58
N ASP A 109 10.79 -24.88 -12.79
CA ASP A 109 10.01 -26.03 -13.25
C ASP A 109 8.54 -25.69 -13.58
N LEU A 110 8.12 -24.43 -13.38
CA LEU A 110 6.79 -23.97 -13.79
C LEU A 110 6.65 -23.90 -15.31
N PHE A 111 5.42 -24.11 -15.79
CA PHE A 111 5.09 -23.75 -17.16
C PHE A 111 5.29 -22.25 -17.39
N ALA A 112 5.76 -21.87 -18.59
CA ALA A 112 5.98 -20.46 -18.94
C ALA A 112 4.73 -19.57 -18.72
N SER A 113 3.53 -20.11 -18.94
CA SER A 113 2.27 -19.40 -18.67
C SER A 113 2.04 -19.12 -17.18
N ASP A 114 2.42 -20.06 -16.32
CA ASP A 114 2.26 -19.93 -14.86
C ASP A 114 3.32 -18.98 -14.28
N LEU A 115 4.56 -19.04 -14.79
CA LEU A 115 5.59 -18.07 -14.43
C LEU A 115 5.16 -16.64 -14.82
N ALA A 116 4.64 -16.44 -16.03
CA ALA A 116 4.12 -15.15 -16.46
C ALA A 116 2.97 -14.67 -15.55
N PHE A 117 2.06 -15.57 -15.18
CA PHE A 117 0.99 -15.25 -14.23
C PHE A 117 1.54 -14.78 -12.86
N LEU A 118 2.53 -15.48 -12.31
CA LEU A 118 3.15 -15.09 -11.03
C LEU A 118 3.89 -13.75 -11.12
N GLN A 119 4.57 -13.49 -12.25
CA GLN A 119 5.20 -12.19 -12.50
C GLN A 119 4.16 -11.06 -12.51
N ASP A 120 3.01 -11.27 -13.15
CA ASP A 120 1.93 -10.28 -13.19
C ASP A 120 1.28 -10.08 -11.82
N PHE A 121 1.08 -11.17 -11.08
CA PHE A 121 0.54 -11.15 -9.73
C PHE A 121 1.47 -10.39 -8.77
N TYR A 122 2.77 -10.67 -8.84
CA TYR A 122 3.81 -9.98 -8.08
C TYR A 122 3.74 -8.47 -8.28
N ARG A 123 3.73 -8.03 -9.55
CA ARG A 123 3.65 -6.60 -9.88
C ARG A 123 2.37 -6.00 -9.30
N ARG A 124 1.22 -6.66 -9.47
CA ARG A 124 -0.06 -6.15 -8.99
C ARG A 124 -0.07 -5.91 -7.48
N ILE A 125 0.31 -6.90 -6.67
CA ILE A 125 0.20 -6.79 -5.20
C ILE A 125 1.24 -5.85 -4.61
N ASN A 126 2.41 -5.67 -5.25
CA ASN A 126 3.47 -4.79 -4.76
C ASN A 126 3.35 -3.36 -5.32
N SER A 127 2.72 -3.16 -6.48
CA SER A 127 2.41 -1.82 -7.01
C SER A 127 1.23 -1.16 -6.32
N GLU A 128 0.36 -1.91 -5.63
CA GLU A 128 -0.79 -1.36 -4.89
C GLU A 128 -0.41 -0.48 -3.67
N GLY A 129 0.87 -0.49 -3.27
CA GLY A 129 1.45 0.44 -2.29
C GLY A 129 1.98 1.75 -2.89
N HIS A 130 2.02 1.88 -4.22
CA HIS A 130 2.38 3.11 -4.91
C HIS A 130 1.10 3.83 -5.37
N THR A 131 1.00 5.12 -5.01
CA THR A 131 -0.19 5.96 -5.09
C THR A 131 -0.87 5.90 -6.47
N ARG A 132 -1.90 5.06 -6.60
CA ARG A 132 -2.86 5.11 -7.72
C ARG A 132 -3.57 6.46 -7.66
N ALA A 133 -3.38 7.33 -8.65
CA ALA A 133 -4.28 8.46 -8.83
C ALA A 133 -5.41 8.05 -9.76
N ALA A 134 -6.63 8.03 -9.23
CA ALA A 134 -7.82 8.00 -10.07
C ALA A 134 -7.94 9.37 -10.75
N VAL A 135 -7.90 9.40 -12.08
CA VAL A 135 -8.10 10.61 -12.87
C VAL A 135 -9.39 10.45 -13.66
N THR A 136 -10.28 11.45 -13.58
CA THR A 136 -11.51 11.50 -14.38
C THR A 136 -11.26 12.38 -15.61
N CYS A 137 -11.52 11.85 -16.81
CA CYS A 137 -11.36 12.62 -18.04
C CYS A 137 -12.43 13.73 -18.16
N PRO A 138 -12.09 15.01 -18.30
CA PRO A 138 -13.08 16.09 -18.41
C PRO A 138 -13.82 16.14 -19.77
N SER A 139 -13.39 15.36 -20.77
CA SER A 139 -14.03 15.34 -22.10
C SER A 139 -15.10 14.26 -22.28
N CYS A 140 -15.02 13.15 -21.54
CA CYS A 140 -15.98 12.04 -21.66
C CYS A 140 -16.48 11.51 -20.31
N GLN A 141 -16.01 12.07 -19.18
CA GLN A 141 -16.35 11.68 -17.81
C GLN A 141 -16.04 10.22 -17.41
N GLU A 142 -15.21 9.52 -18.17
CA GLU A 142 -14.75 8.18 -17.79
C GLU A 142 -13.66 8.23 -16.70
N ASN A 143 -13.76 7.35 -15.70
CA ASN A 143 -12.80 7.21 -14.62
C ASN A 143 -11.73 6.16 -14.98
N PHE A 144 -10.44 6.52 -14.91
CA PHE A 144 -9.36 5.55 -15.06
C PHE A 144 -8.22 5.81 -14.06
N ALA A 145 -7.54 4.74 -13.63
CA ALA A 145 -6.43 4.82 -12.69
C ALA A 145 -5.11 4.97 -13.44
N VAL A 146 -4.35 6.01 -13.11
CA VAL A 146 -3.00 6.27 -13.65
C VAL A 146 -1.98 6.04 -12.53
N ASP A 147 -0.91 5.32 -12.86
CA ASP A 147 0.24 5.12 -11.98
C ASP A 147 1.15 6.35 -12.04
N LEU A 148 1.32 7.05 -10.91
CA LEU A 148 2.03 8.34 -10.83
C LEU A 148 3.47 8.22 -10.27
N ALA A 149 4.01 7.01 -10.12
CA ALA A 149 5.36 6.82 -9.59
C ALA A 149 6.44 7.22 -10.61
N GLY A 150 6.74 8.53 -10.73
CA GLY A 150 7.98 8.99 -11.38
C GLY A 150 7.92 10.32 -12.14
N GLY A 151 7.39 11.39 -11.54
CA GLY A 151 7.52 12.76 -12.07
C GLY A 151 8.88 13.40 -11.73
N SER A 152 9.64 13.75 -12.76
CA SER A 152 10.65 14.83 -12.78
C SER A 152 10.70 15.32 -14.23
N GLY A 153 10.02 16.39 -14.61
CA GLY A 153 10.32 17.79 -14.31
C GLY A 153 10.86 18.41 -15.61
N GLY A 154 10.41 19.54 -16.14
CA GLY A 154 9.46 20.54 -15.71
C GLY A 154 9.15 21.47 -16.88
N GLY A 155 8.08 22.25 -16.75
CA GLY A 155 7.74 23.30 -17.69
C GLY A 155 8.84 24.38 -17.75
N ARG A 156 9.19 24.77 -18.97
CA ARG A 156 9.64 26.13 -19.28
C ARG A 156 8.78 26.63 -20.43
N GLY A 157 7.65 27.23 -20.08
CA GLY A 157 7.00 28.21 -20.94
C GLY A 157 7.82 29.49 -20.86
N SER A 158 8.49 29.86 -21.95
CA SER A 158 9.12 31.17 -22.10
C SER A 158 8.20 32.06 -22.93
N ALA A 159 7.64 33.07 -22.28
CA ALA A 159 6.91 34.16 -22.91
C ALA A 159 7.88 35.29 -23.30
N ALA A 160 7.78 35.76 -24.55
CA ALA A 160 8.15 37.08 -25.06
C ALA A 160 7.53 37.18 -26.46
N GLY A 161 6.79 38.20 -26.92
CA GLY A 161 6.49 39.53 -26.41
C GLY A 161 6.39 40.49 -27.62
N GLY A 162 5.24 41.16 -27.78
CA GLY A 162 5.01 42.33 -28.67
C GLY A 162 4.70 42.00 -30.14
N GLY A 163 3.73 42.61 -30.84
CA GLY A 163 2.92 43.80 -30.61
C GLY A 163 2.74 44.53 -31.95
N GLY A 164 1.50 44.74 -32.41
CA GLY A 164 1.19 45.54 -33.61
C GLY A 164 -0.27 45.42 -34.05
N ARG A 165 -1.05 46.51 -33.91
CA ARG A 165 -2.51 46.61 -34.10
C ARG A 165 -2.92 46.95 -35.58
N PRO A 166 -4.07 47.56 -35.90
CA PRO A 166 -5.11 46.99 -36.78
C PRO A 166 -5.43 47.87 -38.03
N GLY A 167 -6.48 47.53 -38.79
CA GLY A 167 -7.14 48.39 -39.80
C GLY A 167 -7.31 47.69 -41.15
N GLU A 168 -8.53 47.28 -41.52
CA GLU A 168 -9.47 48.04 -42.36
C GLU A 168 -8.94 48.37 -43.76
N SER A 169 -9.53 47.71 -44.77
CA SER A 169 -9.98 48.27 -46.05
C SER A 169 -10.96 47.31 -46.69
#